data_AF-A0A957ZMQ2-F1
#
_entry.id   AF-A0A957ZMQ2-F1
#
_cell.length_a   1.000
_cell.length_b   1.000
_cell.length_c   1.000
_cell.angle_alpha   90.00
_cell.angle_beta   90.00
_cell.angle_gamma   90.00
#
_symmetry.space_group_name_H-M   'P 1'
#
loop_
_entity.id
_entity.type
_entity.pdbx_description
1 polymer ?
#
loop_
_entity_poly.entity_id
_entity_poly.type
_entity_poly.pdbx_seq_one_letter_code
_entity_poly.pdbx_strand_id
1 'polypeptide(L)' 'EGEVGKVGVSISSLRDMETLLDGIPLDKVSISMTINAPAAVLLAMVIAVGKQQGVAAKQLRGTIQN' A
#
# COMPACT_ATOMS: atom_id res chain seq x y z
N GLU A 1 8.44 22.61 13.71
CA GLU A 1 7.63 22.32 12.51
C GLU A 1 7.42 20.81 12.39
N GLY A 2 6.41 20.35 11.65
CA GLY A 2 6.07 18.93 11.50
C GLY A 2 6.56 18.33 10.17
N GLU A 3 6.69 16.99 10.14
CA GLU A 3 7.24 16.25 8.98
C GLU A 3 6.19 15.42 8.22
N VAL A 4 4.92 15.52 8.61
CA VAL A 4 3.81 14.76 8.01
C VAL A 4 3.62 15.16 6.54
N GLY A 5 3.73 14.19 5.63
CA GLY A 5 3.45 14.40 4.20
C GLY A 5 4.55 15.14 3.41
N LYS A 6 5.68 15.47 4.03
CA LYS A 6 6.67 16.40 3.44
C LYS A 6 7.53 15.77 2.33
N VAL A 7 7.88 14.50 2.48
CA VAL A 7 8.77 13.76 1.54
C VAL A 7 8.12 12.50 0.97
N GLY A 8 6.84 12.31 1.24
CA GLY A 8 6.10 11.14 0.82
C GLY A 8 4.67 11.15 1.37
N VAL A 9 3.89 10.18 0.95
CA VAL A 9 2.52 9.99 1.43
C VAL A 9 2.51 9.64 2.91
N SER A 10 1.59 10.24 3.67
CA SER A 10 1.31 9.84 5.05
C SER A 10 0.23 8.76 5.06
N ILE A 11 0.59 7.56 5.52
CA ILE A 11 -0.36 6.46 5.78
C ILE A 11 -0.36 6.19 7.27
N SER A 12 -1.48 6.46 7.92
CA SER A 12 -1.68 6.26 9.36
C SER A 12 -2.80 5.25 9.67
N SER A 13 -3.61 4.92 8.65
CA SER A 13 -4.74 4.01 8.76
C SER A 13 -4.94 3.20 7.48
N LEU A 14 -5.76 2.15 7.57
CA LEU A 14 -6.19 1.42 6.36
C LEU A 14 -6.97 2.34 5.40
N ARG A 15 -7.72 3.31 5.92
CA ARG A 15 -8.51 4.25 5.10
C ARG A 15 -7.63 5.13 4.21
N ASP A 16 -6.44 5.49 4.68
CA ASP A 16 -5.47 6.24 3.88
C ASP A 16 -4.95 5.39 2.72
N MET A 17 -4.69 4.10 2.96
CA MET A 17 -4.27 3.15 1.92
C MET A 17 -5.38 2.87 0.91
N GLU A 18 -6.64 2.75 1.36
CA GLU A 18 -7.80 2.66 0.47
C GLU A 18 -7.87 3.87 -0.46
N THR A 19 -7.66 5.07 0.08
CA THR A 19 -7.69 6.32 -0.70
C THR A 19 -6.51 6.38 -1.67
N LEU A 20 -5.32 5.97 -1.26
CA LEU A 20 -4.12 5.95 -2.11
C LEU A 20 -4.29 5.02 -3.32
N LEU A 21 -4.99 3.90 -3.15
CA LEU A 21 -5.14 2.85 -4.16
C LEU A 21 -6.50 2.87 -4.88
N ASP A 22 -7.33 3.90 -4.63
CA ASP A 22 -8.64 4.01 -5.25
C ASP A 22 -8.54 4.10 -6.78
N GLY A 23 -9.41 3.35 -7.46
CA GLY A 23 -9.40 3.24 -8.92
C GLY A 23 -8.23 2.48 -9.55
N ILE A 24 -7.27 1.96 -8.77
CA ILE A 24 -6.13 1.19 -9.30
C ILE A 24 -6.49 -0.30 -9.36
N PRO A 25 -6.47 -0.95 -10.54
CA PRO A 25 -6.75 -2.38 -10.65
C PRO A 25 -5.55 -3.21 -10.15
N LEU A 26 -5.59 -3.63 -8.88
CA LEU A 26 -4.46 -4.28 -8.19
C LEU A 26 -4.07 -5.66 -8.74
N ASP A 27 -4.92 -6.29 -9.54
CA ASP A 27 -4.61 -7.51 -10.29
C ASP A 27 -3.76 -7.24 -11.55
N LYS A 28 -3.79 -6.00 -12.08
CA LYS A 28 -3.13 -5.63 -13.34
C LYS A 28 -1.82 -4.89 -13.16
N VAL A 29 -1.62 -4.23 -12.03
CA VAL A 29 -0.42 -3.43 -11.75
C VAL A 29 0.59 -4.17 -10.87
N SER A 30 1.80 -3.64 -10.81
CA SER A 30 2.82 -4.03 -9.84
C SER A 30 3.13 -2.84 -8.93
N ILE A 31 3.10 -3.04 -7.62
CA ILE A 31 3.37 -1.98 -6.63
C ILE A 31 4.82 -2.07 -6.15
N SER A 32 5.57 -0.97 -6.23
CA SER A 32 6.89 -0.86 -5.59
C SER A 32 6.83 0.12 -4.42
N MET A 33 7.31 -0.31 -3.26
CA MET A 33 7.29 0.47 -2.02
C MET A 33 8.71 0.63 -1.45
N THR A 34 9.22 1.87 -1.47
CA THR A 34 10.49 2.27 -0.84
C THR A 34 10.30 2.42 0.67
N ILE A 35 10.25 1.29 1.39
CA ILE A 35 9.85 1.22 2.79
C ILE A 35 10.70 0.18 3.52
N ASN A 36 11.18 0.53 4.72
CA ASN A 36 11.96 -0.34 5.61
C ASN A 36 11.14 -0.72 6.85
N ALA A 37 11.42 -0.11 8.01
CA ALA A 37 10.82 -0.47 9.30
C ALA A 37 9.28 -0.70 9.32
N PRO A 38 8.43 0.12 8.67
CA PRO A 38 6.97 -0.10 8.68
C PRO A 38 6.46 -1.03 7.55
N ALA A 39 7.36 -1.68 6.79
CA ALA A 39 7.00 -2.43 5.59
C ALA A 39 5.97 -3.53 5.85
N ALA A 40 6.08 -4.27 6.97
CA ALA A 40 5.13 -5.33 7.30
C ALA A 40 3.70 -4.81 7.45
N VAL A 41 3.53 -3.66 8.12
CA VAL A 41 2.23 -3.03 8.35
C VAL A 41 1.64 -2.50 7.04
N LEU A 42 2.45 -1.81 6.24
CA LEU A 42 2.00 -1.23 4.97
C LEU A 42 1.71 -2.29 3.91
N LEU A 43 2.49 -3.38 3.87
CA LEU A 43 2.17 -4.54 3.04
C LEU A 43 0.84 -5.20 3.46
N ALA A 44 0.60 -5.35 4.77
CA ALA A 44 -0.67 -5.88 5.26
C ALA A 44 -1.87 -5.00 4.83
N MET A 45 -1.71 -3.67 4.84
CA MET A 45 -2.72 -2.74 4.34
C MET A 45 -2.97 -2.91 2.84
N VAL A 46 -1.91 -3.01 2.01
CA VAL A 46 -2.06 -3.29 0.56
C VAL A 46 -2.82 -4.60 0.32
N ILE A 47 -2.49 -5.66 1.07
CA ILE A 47 -3.19 -6.96 0.98
C ILE A 47 -4.66 -6.82 1.38
N ALA A 48 -4.96 -6.03 2.42
CA ALA A 48 -6.34 -5.78 2.87
C ALA A 48 -7.16 -5.05 1.80
N VAL A 49 -6.60 -4.01 1.17
CA VAL A 49 -7.25 -3.30 0.05
C VAL A 49 -7.42 -4.23 -1.15
N GLY A 50 -6.42 -5.05 -1.48
CA GLY A 50 -6.53 -6.07 -2.53
C GLY A 50 -7.71 -7.02 -2.30
N LYS A 51 -7.88 -7.51 -1.06
CA LYS A 51 -9.03 -8.35 -0.69
C LYS A 51 -10.37 -7.62 -0.85
N GLN A 52 -10.46 -6.34 -0.46
CA GLN A 52 -11.68 -5.54 -0.65
C GLN A 52 -12.02 -5.35 -2.13
N GLN A 53 -11.01 -5.23 -3.00
CA GLN A 53 -11.19 -5.17 -4.46
C GLN A 53 -11.44 -6.54 -5.12
N GLY A 54 -11.49 -7.63 -4.34
CA GLY A 54 -11.67 -8.99 -4.87
C GLY A 54 -10.41 -9.64 -5.47
N VAL A 55 -9.23 -9.06 -5.21
CA VAL A 55 -7.93 -9.57 -5.67
C VAL A 55 -7.32 -10.47 -4.60
N ALA A 56 -7.03 -11.73 -4.95
CA ALA A 56 -6.37 -12.64 -4.02
C ALA A 56 -4.92 -12.22 -3.77
N ALA A 57 -4.41 -12.42 -2.55
CA ALA A 57 -3.04 -12.02 -2.20
C ALA A 57 -1.97 -12.60 -3.15
N LYS A 58 -2.18 -13.81 -3.68
CA LYS A 58 -1.28 -14.46 -4.66
C LYS A 58 -1.23 -13.78 -6.03
N GLN A 59 -2.20 -12.92 -6.36
CA GLN A 59 -2.27 -12.16 -7.61
C GLN A 59 -1.61 -10.78 -7.49
N LEU A 60 -1.41 -10.30 -6.26
CA LEU A 60 -0.72 -9.03 -6.03
C LEU A 60 0.75 -9.19 -6.42
N ARG A 61 1.24 -8.24 -7.20
CA ARG A 61 2.62 -8.20 -7.71
C ARG A 61 3.29 -6.95 -7.19
N GLY A 62 4.57 -7.06 -6.84
CA GLY A 62 5.29 -5.92 -6.31
C GLY A 62 6.58 -6.25 -5.60
N THR A 63 7.20 -5.18 -5.09
CA THR A 63 8.41 -5.22 -4.28
C THR A 63 8.26 -4.29 -3.08
N ILE A 64 8.77 -4.73 -1.93
CA ILE A 64 9.07 -3.88 -0.78
C ILE A 64 10.58 -3.83 -0.63
N GLN A 65 11.15 -2.70 -0.19
CA GLN A 65 12.61 -2.56 -0.07
C GLN A 65 13.22 -3.44 1.03
N ASN A 66 12.50 -3.63 2.14
CA ASN A 66 12.90 -4.42 3.32
C ASN A 66 13.66 -5.72 2.99
#